data_AF-A0A0V1AJV1-F1
#
_entry.id   AF-A0A0V1AJV1-F1
#
_cell.length_a   1.000
_cell.length_b   1.000
_cell.length_c   1.000
_cell.angle_alpha   90.00
_cell.angle_beta   90.00
_cell.angle_gamma   90.00
#
_symmetry.space_group_name_H-M   'P 1'
#
loop_
_entity.id
_entity.type
_entity.pdbx_description
1 polymer ?
#
loop_
_entity_poly.entity_id
_entity_poly.type
_entity_poly.pdbx_seq_one_letter_code
_entity_poly.pdbx_strand_id
1 'polypeptide(L)' 'MPLMAGKRLNPGQSSSARTRHIDIRHHFVKEKIQEGEIEMRQIPSADNAADMFTKALTPSRLAACMKVIGMAA' A
#
# COMPACT_ATOMS: atom_id res chain seq x y z
N MET A 1 -11.99 26.59 1.41
CA MET A 1 -12.86 25.40 1.23
C MET A 1 -12.94 24.68 2.57
N PRO A 2 -14.14 24.42 3.12
CA PRO A 2 -14.25 23.93 4.50
C PRO A 2 -13.88 22.44 4.57
N LEU A 3 -13.01 22.12 5.54
CA LEU A 3 -12.54 20.77 5.84
C LEU A 3 -13.71 19.87 6.25
N MET A 4 -13.87 18.73 5.59
CA MET A 4 -14.90 17.73 5.90
C MET A 4 -14.41 16.79 7.00
N ALA A 5 -15.14 16.81 8.12
CA ALA A 5 -14.97 15.96 9.29
C ALA A 5 -14.93 14.46 8.92
N GLY A 6 -14.08 13.71 9.64
CA GLY A 6 -13.84 12.28 9.47
C GLY A 6 -15.13 11.47 9.30
N LYS A 7 -15.28 10.87 8.12
CA LYS A 7 -16.37 9.94 7.83
C LYS A 7 -16.19 8.70 8.70
N ARG A 8 -17.04 8.55 9.72
CA ARG A 8 -17.17 7.28 10.45
C ARG A 8 -17.62 6.21 9.45
N LEU A 9 -16.88 5.10 9.39
CA LEU A 9 -17.36 3.88 8.74
C LEU A 9 -18.69 3.47 9.39
N ASN A 10 -19.74 3.34 8.57
CA ASN A 10 -21.09 3.02 9.02
C ASN A 10 -21.12 1.58 9.59
N PRO A 11 -21.41 1.37 10.89
CA PRO A 11 -21.41 0.04 11.50
C PRO A 11 -22.66 -0.80 11.17
N GLY A 12 -23.52 -0.36 10.26
CA GLY A 12 -24.83 -0.98 9.99
C GLY A 12 -24.85 -2.23 9.12
N GLN A 13 -23.72 -2.71 8.60
CA GLN A 13 -23.67 -3.94 7.82
C GLN A 13 -22.84 -4.98 8.59
N SER A 14 -23.46 -6.12 8.90
CA SER A 14 -22.83 -7.29 9.54
C SER A 14 -21.54 -7.63 8.82
N SER A 15 -20.45 -7.07 9.33
CA SER A 15 -19.12 -7.13 8.73
C SER A 15 -18.24 -7.81 9.76
N SER A 16 -17.68 -8.95 9.37
CA SER A 16 -16.67 -9.63 10.18
C SER A 16 -15.55 -8.63 10.52
N ALA A 17 -14.85 -8.84 11.64
CA ALA A 17 -13.64 -8.07 11.96
C ALA A 17 -12.64 -8.06 10.78
N ARG A 18 -12.67 -9.09 9.93
CA ARG A 18 -11.90 -9.17 8.67
C ARG A 18 -12.33 -8.11 7.62
N THR A 19 -13.61 -7.80 7.50
CA THR A 19 -14.07 -6.78 6.54
C THR A 19 -13.76 -5.38 7.08
N ARG A 20 -14.00 -5.16 8.38
CA ARG A 20 -13.74 -3.87 9.04
C ARG A 20 -12.28 -3.40 8.94
N HIS A 21 -11.28 -4.28 9.07
CA HIS A 21 -9.88 -3.85 8.96
C HIS A 21 -9.48 -3.48 7.53
N ILE A 22 -10.11 -4.09 6.52
CA ILE A 22 -9.90 -3.73 5.11
C ILE A 22 -10.48 -2.34 4.87
N ASP A 23 -11.71 -2.11 5.32
CA ASP A 23 -12.41 -0.83 5.11
C ASP A 23 -11.67 0.36 5.74
N ILE A 24 -11.17 0.19 6.97
CA ILE A 24 -10.39 1.23 7.67
C ILE A 24 -9.13 1.59 6.88
N ARG A 25 -8.35 0.59 6.44
CA ARG A 25 -7.10 0.82 5.72
C ARG A 25 -7.34 1.42 4.34
N HIS A 26 -8.38 0.95 3.64
CA HIS A 26 -8.72 1.45 2.32
C HIS A 26 -9.16 2.93 2.37
N HIS A 27 -9.98 3.31 3.36
CA HIS A 27 -10.39 4.71 3.52
C HIS A 27 -9.19 5.63 3.74
N PHE A 28 -8.29 5.24 4.66
CA PHE A 28 -7.10 6.03 4.97
C PHE A 28 -6.20 6.25 3.74
N VAL A 29 -5.89 5.17 3.01
CA VAL A 29 -5.05 5.28 1.80
C VAL A 29 -5.73 6.15 0.73
N LYS A 30 -7.05 6.01 0.56
CA LYS A 30 -7.80 6.82 -0.41
C LYS A 30 -7.80 8.30 -0.06
N GLU A 31 -7.95 8.65 1.21
CA GLU A 31 -7.85 10.05 1.68
C GLU A 31 -6.46 10.62 1.38
N LYS A 32 -5.40 9.88 1.71
CA LYS A 32 -4.02 10.32 1.45
C LYS A 32 -3.69 10.51 -0.02
N ILE A 33 -4.29 9.69 -0.89
CA ILE A 33 -4.19 9.88 -2.35
C ILE A 33 -4.96 11.15 -2.79
N GLN A 34 -6.15 11.41 -2.24
CA GLN A 34 -6.95 12.60 -2.56
C GLN A 34 -6.32 13.90 -2.05
N GLU A 35 -5.62 13.85 -0.91
CA GLU A 35 -4.82 14.95 -0.37
C GLU A 35 -3.55 15.21 -1.20
N GLY A 36 -3.21 14.30 -2.13
CA GLY A 36 -2.01 14.40 -2.97
C GLY A 36 -0.71 14.03 -2.24
N GLU A 37 -0.79 13.52 -1.01
CA GLU A 37 0.36 13.06 -0.23
C GLU A 37 0.95 11.76 -0.79
N ILE A 38 0.12 10.93 -1.45
CA ILE A 38 0.52 9.65 -2.02
C ILE A 38 0.12 9.59 -3.49
N GLU A 39 1.09 9.32 -4.35
CA GLU A 39 0.84 8.98 -5.75
C GLU A 39 0.78 7.45 -5.92
N MET A 40 -0.34 6.94 -6.41
CA MET A 40 -0.50 5.51 -6.66
C MET A 40 -0.07 5.17 -8.08
N ARG A 41 1.00 4.38 -8.23
CA ARG A 41 1.47 3.84 -9.51
C ARG A 41 1.51 2.32 -9.47
N GLN A 42 1.02 1.69 -10.55
CA GLN A 42 1.18 0.26 -10.74
C GLN A 42 2.61 -0.04 -11.19
N ILE A 43 3.27 -0.98 -10.53
CA ILE A 43 4.59 -1.47 -10.90
C ILE A 43 4.47 -2.96 -11.25
N PRO A 44 5.02 -3.42 -12.39
CA PRO A 44 5.10 -4.84 -12.68
C PRO A 44 5.84 -5.60 -11.58
N SER A 45 5.45 -6.84 -11.27
CA SER A 45 6.18 -7.65 -10.25
C SER A 45 7.64 -7.87 -10.64
N ALA A 46 7.94 -7.86 -11.93
CA ALA A 46 9.30 -7.91 -12.47
C ALA A 46 10.13 -6.64 -12.21
N ASP A 47 9.55 -5.56 -11.72
CA ASP A 47 10.25 -4.31 -11.40
C ASP A 47 10.04 -3.87 -9.94
N ASN A 48 9.16 -4.56 -9.20
CA ASN A 48 8.87 -4.22 -7.81
C ASN A 48 10.01 -4.64 -6.87
N ALA A 49 10.80 -3.67 -6.41
CA ALA A 49 11.90 -3.93 -5.49
C ALA A 49 11.43 -4.39 -4.09
N ALA A 50 10.19 -4.05 -3.69
CA ALA A 50 9.62 -4.48 -2.41
C ALA A 50 9.39 -5.99 -2.32
N ASP A 51 9.43 -6.70 -3.47
CA ASP A 51 9.36 -8.16 -3.52
C ASP A 51 10.48 -8.80 -2.68
N MET A 52 11.64 -8.16 -2.51
CA MET A 52 12.73 -8.67 -1.67
C MET A 52 12.33 -8.87 -0.20
N PHE A 53 11.38 -8.08 0.29
CA PHE A 53 10.96 -8.09 1.70
C PHE A 53 9.74 -8.98 1.95
N THR A 54 9.04 -9.38 0.89
CA THR A 54 7.74 -10.05 0.99
C THR A 54 7.73 -11.44 0.37
N LYS A 55 8.73 -11.78 -0.44
CA LYS A 55 8.82 -13.05 -1.18
C LYS A 55 10.17 -13.73 -0.97
N ALA A 56 10.18 -15.06 -1.07
CA ALA A 56 11.41 -15.81 -1.27
C ALA A 56 11.85 -15.67 -2.74
N LEU A 57 12.96 -14.96 -2.97
CA LEU A 57 13.48 -14.69 -4.31
C LEU A 57 14.76 -15.50 -4.59
N THR A 58 15.05 -15.74 -5.87
CA THR A 58 16.36 -16.26 -6.27
C THR A 58 17.46 -15.20 -6.04
N PRO A 59 18.73 -15.59 -5.86
CA PRO A 59 19.82 -14.65 -5.60
C PRO A 59 19.96 -13.57 -6.68
N SER A 60 19.75 -13.92 -7.95
CA SER A 60 19.78 -12.98 -9.08
C SER A 60 18.70 -11.92 -8.97
N ARG A 61 17.49 -12.32 -8.55
CA ARG A 61 16.35 -11.42 -8.40
C ARG A 61 16.51 -10.51 -7.19
N LEU A 62 17.03 -11.05 -6.09
CA LEU A 62 17.37 -10.26 -4.90
C LEU A 62 18.39 -9.17 -5.23
N ALA A 63 19.47 -9.51 -5.95
CA ALA A 63 20.48 -8.54 -6.38
C ALA A 63 19.90 -7.42 -7.25
N ALA A 64 18.98 -7.76 -8.17
CA ALA A 64 18.28 -6.77 -8.98
C ALA A 64 17.45 -5.80 -8.11
N CYS A 65 16.69 -6.32 -7.15
CA CYS A 65 15.91 -5.49 -6.22
C CYS A 65 16.82 -4.61 -5.34
N MET A 66 17.95 -5.13 -4.83
CA MET A 66 18.90 -4.37 -4.03
C MET A 66 19.51 -3.20 -4.81
N LYS A 67 19.78 -3.40 -6.10
CA LYS A 67 20.26 -2.33 -6.99
C LYS A 67 19.23 -1.20 -7.13
N VAL A 68 17.95 -1.51 -7.21
CA VAL A 68 16.88 -0.50 -7.34
C VAL A 68 16.77 0.36 -6.07
N ILE A 69 16.96 -0.22 -4.89
CA ILE A 69 16.88 0.52 -3.60
C ILE A 69 18.23 1.17 -3.22
N GLY A 70 19.31 0.90 -3.97
CA GLY A 70 20.64 1.44 -3.66
C GLY A 70 21.32 0.76 -2.48
N MET A 71 20.98 -0.50 -2.20
CA MET A 71 21.58 -1.32 -1.14
C MET A 71 22.74 -2.21 -1.64
N ALA A 72 23.10 -2.11 -2.92
CA ALA A 72 24.30 -2.77 -3.44
C ALA A 72 25.52 -1.88 -3.18
N ALA A 73 26.53 -2.43 -2.48
CA ALA A 73 27.83 -1.79 -2.24
C ALA A 73 28.66 -1.70 -3.52
#